data_AF-A0A358N293-F1
#
_entry.id   AF-A0A358N293-F1
#
_cell.length_a   1.000
_cell.length_b   1.000
_cell.length_c   1.000
_cell.angle_alpha   90.00
_cell.angle_beta   90.00
_cell.angle_gamma   90.00
#
_symmetry.space_group_name_H-M   'P 1'
#
loop_
_entity.id
_entity.type
_entity.pdbx_description
1 polymer ?
#
loop_
_entity_poly.entity_id
_entity_poly.type
_entity_poly.pdbx_seq_one_letter_code
_entity_poly.pdbx_strand_id
1 'polypeptide(L)'
;MSQHRKKRTILEMGHDAFLDIVANLVGILIILVVILGAQSTAVIEEMQDHVEQEYENESSLASEEQISELAAYSMKAASAQADSQRLENSIREHDAKIKRRQQQRALMLDLLAEVENAWEAKKKDLDAQAVQNAQRVTEFKSAQKQLEQLVGARQHLQNQPAPIVAVEHLPTPMAKTVFGDEIHFRLKENRLSIVPIKQLLDEIKRDFERMAAGARNGQTESAVGPIRGFVAKYRMNKGREMISRGGQLQMATRIQLTGMTVEPLQTPHGQTLEKVLSNSSELDIELAGRDPNATTITVWVYPNSFAAFRKLKEHLYARGFATAARPLPLGQEITGGPQGSRSRAQ
;
A
#
# COMPACT_ATOMS: atom_id res chain seq x y z
N MET A 1 49.87 23.45 10.73
CA MET A 1 49.59 23.10 9.31
C MET A 1 50.80 22.33 8.79
N SER A 2 50.76 21.00 8.73
CA SER A 2 50.14 20.16 7.67
C SER A 2 51.05 19.94 6.45
N GLN A 3 51.36 18.65 6.22
CA GLN A 3 51.55 17.94 4.94
C GLN A 3 52.93 17.85 4.24
N HIS A 4 53.58 16.69 4.47
CA HIS A 4 53.82 15.56 3.54
C HIS A 4 54.60 15.73 2.20
N ARG A 5 55.74 14.99 2.13
CA ARG A 5 56.02 13.79 1.29
C ARG A 5 57.13 13.88 0.19
N LYS A 6 57.95 12.81 0.22
CA LYS A 6 58.71 12.10 -0.85
C LYS A 6 60.07 12.65 -1.31
N LYS A 7 61.15 11.93 -0.95
CA LYS A 7 62.29 11.66 -1.82
C LYS A 7 62.59 10.15 -1.87
N ARG A 8 62.78 9.66 -3.10
CA ARG A 8 63.09 8.28 -3.49
C ARG A 8 64.51 7.91 -3.02
N THR A 9 64.63 6.79 -2.32
CA THR A 9 65.86 6.02 -2.17
C THR A 9 65.54 4.61 -2.63
N ILE A 10 65.82 4.31 -3.90
CA ILE A 10 65.59 2.99 -4.47
C ILE A 10 66.77 2.68 -5.41
N LEU A 11 67.46 1.56 -5.12
CA LEU A 11 68.32 0.75 -6.00
C LEU A 11 69.73 1.27 -6.38
N GLU A 12 70.72 1.15 -5.47
CA GLU A 12 72.14 1.01 -5.87
C GLU A 12 72.90 -0.13 -5.15
N MET A 13 72.28 -0.81 -4.16
CA MET A 13 72.94 -1.89 -3.40
C MET A 13 72.72 -3.32 -3.94
N GLY A 14 72.03 -3.48 -5.09
CA GLY A 14 71.61 -4.79 -5.61
C GLY A 14 72.15 -5.17 -6.99
N HIS A 15 72.81 -4.26 -7.71
CA HIS A 15 73.28 -4.53 -9.07
C HIS A 15 74.61 -5.29 -9.12
N ASP A 16 75.54 -5.00 -8.21
CA ASP A 16 76.89 -5.58 -8.22
C ASP A 16 76.86 -7.06 -7.81
N ALA A 17 76.16 -7.38 -6.70
CA ALA A 17 75.95 -8.77 -6.29
C ALA A 17 75.14 -9.59 -7.30
N PHE A 18 74.22 -8.97 -8.05
CA PHE A 18 73.45 -9.66 -9.09
C PHE A 18 74.31 -9.94 -10.33
N LEU A 19 75.12 -8.97 -10.77
CA LEU A 19 76.07 -9.16 -11.86
C LEU A 19 77.12 -10.21 -11.52
N ASP A 20 77.62 -10.25 -10.28
CA ASP A 20 78.56 -11.29 -9.83
C ASP A 20 77.91 -12.67 -9.81
N ILE A 21 76.67 -12.80 -9.33
CA ILE A 21 75.94 -14.08 -9.34
C ILE A 21 75.65 -14.53 -10.77
N VAL A 22 75.23 -13.63 -11.65
CA VAL A 22 74.94 -13.95 -13.07
C VAL A 22 76.23 -14.28 -13.81
N ALA A 23 77.32 -13.55 -13.59
CA ALA A 23 78.61 -13.82 -14.20
C ALA A 23 79.17 -15.19 -13.76
N ASN A 24 79.04 -15.53 -12.48
CA ASN A 24 79.50 -16.83 -11.97
C ASN A 24 78.61 -17.97 -12.49
N LEU A 25 77.29 -17.76 -12.57
CA LEU A 25 76.35 -18.74 -13.12
C LEU A 25 76.57 -18.97 -14.62
N VAL A 26 76.73 -17.90 -15.41
CA VAL A 26 77.03 -18.00 -16.85
C VAL A 26 78.42 -18.61 -17.06
N GLY A 27 79.41 -18.28 -16.24
CA GLY A 27 80.74 -18.87 -16.28
C GLY A 27 80.73 -20.39 -16.06
N ILE A 28 80.02 -20.86 -15.03
CA ILE A 28 79.82 -22.29 -14.77
C ILE A 28 79.10 -22.97 -15.94
N LEU A 29 78.11 -22.29 -16.53
CA LEU A 29 77.33 -22.83 -17.64
C LEU A 29 78.17 -22.96 -18.93
N ILE A 30 79.01 -21.97 -19.23
CA ILE A 30 79.94 -22.03 -20.36
C ILE A 30 80.97 -23.15 -20.16
N ILE A 31 81.55 -23.26 -18.96
CA ILE A 31 82.51 -24.33 -18.63
C ILE A 31 81.84 -25.70 -18.77
N LEU A 32 80.60 -25.87 -18.29
CA LEU A 32 79.85 -27.11 -18.43
C LEU A 32 79.56 -27.45 -19.90
N VAL A 33 79.14 -26.48 -20.72
CA VAL A 33 78.88 -26.72 -22.15
C VAL A 33 80.16 -27.08 -22.89
N VAL A 34 81.28 -26.43 -22.58
CA VAL A 34 82.58 -26.76 -23.19
C VAL A 34 83.08 -28.13 -22.73
N ILE A 35 82.93 -28.48 -21.46
CA ILE A 35 83.29 -29.82 -20.95
C ILE A 35 82.39 -30.90 -21.54
N LEU A 36 81.08 -30.66 -21.64
CA LEU A 36 80.15 -31.60 -22.26
C LEU A 36 80.43 -31.74 -23.77
N GLY A 37 80.76 -30.63 -24.43
CA GLY A 37 81.20 -30.60 -25.82
C GLY A 37 82.48 -31.41 -26.02
N ALA A 38 83.52 -31.13 -25.22
CA ALA A 38 84.81 -31.82 -25.30
C ALA A 38 84.71 -33.31 -24.92
N GLN A 39 83.90 -33.69 -23.92
CA GLN A 39 83.65 -35.09 -23.60
C GLN A 39 82.85 -35.78 -24.70
N SER A 40 81.85 -35.10 -25.30
CA SER A 40 81.09 -35.68 -26.41
C SER A 40 81.97 -35.85 -27.65
N THR A 41 82.87 -34.91 -27.95
CA THR A 41 83.81 -35.04 -29.07
C THR A 41 84.84 -36.13 -28.79
N ALA A 42 85.37 -36.21 -27.56
CA ALA A 42 86.31 -37.27 -27.17
C ALA A 42 85.68 -38.66 -27.25
N VAL A 43 84.43 -38.84 -26.80
CA VAL A 43 83.70 -40.12 -26.91
C VAL A 43 83.40 -40.46 -28.37
N ILE A 44 83.12 -39.47 -29.22
CA ILE A 44 82.91 -39.68 -30.66
C ILE A 44 84.24 -40.05 -31.34
N GLU A 45 85.36 -39.41 -31.02
CA GLU A 45 86.70 -39.77 -31.51
C GLU A 45 87.11 -41.16 -31.03
N GLU A 46 86.85 -41.53 -29.77
CA GLU A 46 87.12 -42.88 -29.24
C GLU A 46 86.25 -43.94 -29.95
N MET A 47 84.97 -43.65 -30.21
CA MET A 47 84.10 -44.53 -30.99
C MET A 47 84.53 -44.62 -32.45
N GLN A 48 85.08 -43.55 -33.03
CA GLN A 48 85.50 -43.51 -34.43
C GLN A 48 86.84 -44.22 -34.64
N ASP A 49 87.78 -44.09 -33.69
CA ASP A 49 89.03 -44.87 -33.64
C ASP A 49 88.76 -46.37 -33.40
N HIS A 50 87.77 -46.71 -32.57
CA HIS A 50 87.33 -48.11 -32.40
C HIS A 50 86.68 -48.69 -33.66
N VAL A 51 85.90 -47.88 -34.38
CA VAL A 51 85.24 -48.28 -35.63
C VAL A 51 86.25 -48.41 -36.77
N GLU A 52 87.26 -47.56 -36.87
CA GLU A 52 88.32 -47.68 -37.90
C GLU A 52 89.29 -48.86 -37.63
N GLN A 53 89.54 -49.23 -36.36
CA GLN A 53 90.32 -50.43 -36.02
C GLN A 53 89.57 -51.76 -36.23
N GLU A 54 88.22 -51.75 -36.23
CA GLU A 54 87.40 -52.95 -36.48
C GLU A 54 87.26 -53.30 -37.97
N TYR A 55 87.56 -52.39 -38.91
CA TYR A 55 87.38 -52.65 -40.35
C TYR A 55 88.60 -53.27 -41.07
N GLU A 56 89.77 -53.36 -40.44
CA GLU A 56 90.94 -54.07 -41.01
C GLU A 56 91.01 -55.55 -40.61
N ASN A 57 90.21 -56.00 -39.63
CA ASN A 57 90.04 -57.41 -39.36
C ASN A 57 88.92 -57.98 -40.24
N GLU A 58 89.34 -58.94 -41.08
CA GLU A 58 88.55 -59.84 -41.90
C GLU A 58 87.16 -60.15 -41.35
N SER A 59 86.26 -60.44 -42.29
CA SER A 59 85.04 -61.25 -42.19
C SER A 59 85.09 -62.37 -41.13
N SER A 60 85.10 -61.99 -39.85
CA SER A 60 84.88 -62.87 -38.73
C SER A 60 83.39 -63.14 -38.78
N LEU A 61 83.02 -64.31 -39.30
CA LEU A 61 81.72 -64.89 -39.01
C LEU A 61 81.57 -64.80 -37.50
N ALA A 62 80.53 -64.08 -37.04
CA ALA A 62 80.30 -63.81 -35.63
C ALA A 62 80.56 -65.08 -34.81
N SER A 63 81.41 -64.97 -33.79
CA SER A 63 81.74 -66.11 -32.94
C SER A 63 80.43 -66.68 -32.38
N GLU A 64 80.34 -68.00 -32.25
CA GLU A 64 79.14 -68.69 -31.74
C GLU A 64 78.70 -68.13 -30.37
N GLU A 65 79.65 -67.62 -29.58
CA GLU A 65 79.41 -66.88 -28.34
C GLU A 65 78.70 -65.53 -28.55
N GLN A 66 79.10 -64.74 -29.55
CA GLN A 66 78.49 -63.44 -29.86
C GLN A 66 77.06 -63.59 -30.41
N ILE A 67 76.81 -64.63 -31.22
CA ILE A 67 75.47 -64.97 -31.71
C ILE A 67 74.57 -65.40 -30.55
N SER A 68 75.10 -66.19 -29.62
CA SER A 68 74.38 -66.59 -28.40
C SER A 68 74.05 -65.40 -27.51
N GLU A 69 74.98 -64.46 -27.33
CA GLU A 69 74.76 -63.26 -26.51
C GLU A 69 73.71 -62.32 -27.14
N LEU A 70 73.77 -62.10 -28.46
CA LEU A 70 72.76 -61.32 -29.19
C LEU A 70 71.38 -62.00 -29.18
N ALA A 71 71.33 -63.34 -29.23
CA ALA A 71 70.11 -64.10 -29.04
C ALA A 71 69.54 -63.91 -27.62
N ALA A 72 70.38 -63.89 -26.58
CA ALA A 72 69.96 -63.60 -25.21
C ALA A 72 69.44 -62.16 -25.05
N TYR A 73 70.10 -61.16 -25.65
CA TYR A 73 69.62 -59.77 -25.65
C TYR A 73 68.31 -59.59 -26.43
N SER A 74 68.17 -60.23 -27.60
CA SER A 74 66.94 -60.15 -28.39
C SER A 74 65.77 -60.83 -27.68
N MET A 75 65.98 -61.98 -27.02
CA MET A 75 64.97 -62.61 -26.15
C MET A 75 64.59 -61.71 -24.98
N LYS A 76 65.56 -61.04 -24.34
CA LYS A 76 65.32 -60.09 -23.24
C LYS A 76 64.57 -58.84 -23.71
N ALA A 77 64.87 -58.33 -24.89
CA ALA A 77 64.15 -57.21 -25.50
C ALA A 77 62.72 -57.60 -25.88
N ALA A 78 62.53 -58.79 -26.46
CA ALA A 78 61.21 -59.31 -26.81
C ALA A 78 60.33 -59.55 -25.58
N SER A 79 60.90 -60.07 -24.47
CA SER A 79 60.16 -60.23 -23.21
C SER A 79 59.80 -58.88 -22.59
N ALA A 80 60.73 -57.92 -22.58
CA ALA A 80 60.46 -56.56 -22.10
C ALA A 80 59.37 -55.86 -22.94
N GLN A 81 59.36 -56.06 -24.27
CA GLN A 81 58.33 -55.51 -25.15
C GLN A 81 56.97 -56.18 -24.91
N ALA A 82 56.93 -57.50 -24.72
CA ALA A 82 55.71 -58.21 -24.36
C ALA A 82 55.14 -57.73 -23.00
N ASP A 83 56.00 -57.50 -22.01
CA ASP A 83 55.59 -56.97 -20.72
C ASP A 83 55.13 -55.50 -20.81
N SER A 84 55.78 -54.67 -21.63
CA SER A 84 55.33 -53.31 -21.90
C SER A 84 53.95 -53.29 -22.55
N GLN A 85 53.70 -54.19 -23.52
CA GLN A 85 52.40 -54.31 -24.17
C GLN A 85 51.30 -54.78 -23.20
N ARG A 86 51.64 -55.72 -22.30
CA ARG A 86 50.74 -56.16 -21.22
C ARG A 86 50.39 -55.01 -20.29
N LEU A 87 51.40 -54.25 -19.86
CA LEU A 87 51.21 -53.11 -18.95
C LEU A 87 50.36 -52.02 -19.62
N GLU A 88 50.60 -51.71 -20.88
CA GLU A 88 49.81 -50.74 -21.64
C GLU A 88 48.34 -51.17 -21.75
N ASN A 89 48.08 -52.45 -22.00
CA ASN A 89 46.72 -53.00 -22.00
C ASN A 89 46.06 -52.89 -20.62
N SER A 90 46.78 -53.19 -19.53
CA SER A 90 46.29 -53.01 -18.16
C SER A 90 45.99 -51.54 -17.85
N ILE A 91 46.86 -50.61 -18.26
CA ILE A 91 46.64 -49.16 -18.10
C ILE A 91 45.37 -48.74 -18.83
N ARG A 92 45.18 -49.15 -20.09
CA ARG A 92 43.96 -48.84 -20.86
C ARG A 92 42.70 -49.36 -20.18
N GLU A 93 42.74 -50.58 -19.63
CA GLU A 93 41.62 -51.15 -18.89
C GLU A 93 41.32 -50.35 -17.61
N HIS A 94 42.36 -49.96 -16.87
CA HIS A 94 42.22 -49.16 -15.66
C HIS A 94 41.70 -47.74 -15.96
N ASP A 95 42.16 -47.10 -17.03
CA ASP A 95 41.67 -45.79 -17.47
C ASP A 95 40.19 -45.85 -17.83
N ALA A 96 39.75 -46.90 -18.52
CA ALA A 96 38.34 -47.12 -18.81
C ALA A 96 37.52 -47.28 -17.52
N LYS A 97 38.02 -48.03 -16.53
CA LYS A 97 37.38 -48.18 -15.21
C LYS A 97 37.33 -46.84 -14.45
N ILE A 98 38.40 -46.05 -14.47
CA ILE A 98 38.48 -44.74 -13.83
C ILE A 98 37.46 -43.79 -14.46
N LYS A 99 37.40 -43.69 -15.79
CA LYS A 99 36.41 -42.86 -16.49
C LYS A 99 34.99 -43.25 -16.13
N ARG A 100 34.67 -44.56 -16.11
CA ARG A 100 33.34 -45.04 -15.72
C ARG A 100 33.01 -44.66 -14.27
N ARG A 101 33.95 -44.79 -13.33
CA ARG A 101 33.76 -44.36 -11.94
C ARG A 101 33.63 -42.85 -11.79
N GLN A 102 34.38 -42.06 -12.56
CA GLN A 102 34.26 -40.60 -12.57
C GLN A 102 32.88 -40.17 -13.08
N GLN A 103 32.37 -40.78 -14.14
CA GLN A 103 31.02 -40.53 -14.64
C GLN A 103 29.94 -40.89 -13.61
N GLN A 104 30.08 -42.06 -12.97
CA GLN A 104 29.17 -42.47 -11.89
C GLN A 104 29.21 -41.48 -10.71
N ARG A 105 30.41 -41.05 -10.30
CA ARG A 105 30.58 -40.06 -9.24
C ARG A 105 29.98 -38.71 -9.61
N ALA A 106 30.17 -38.24 -10.84
CA ALA A 106 29.58 -36.99 -11.31
C ALA A 106 28.06 -37.04 -11.25
N LEU A 107 27.44 -38.11 -11.76
CA LEU A 107 26.00 -38.32 -11.67
C LEU A 107 25.50 -38.34 -10.21
N MET A 108 26.22 -39.01 -9.31
CA MET A 108 25.85 -39.04 -7.89
C MET A 108 25.96 -37.66 -7.23
N LEU A 109 26.96 -36.86 -7.60
CA LEU A 109 27.12 -35.50 -7.09
C LEU A 109 26.01 -34.58 -7.61
N ASP A 110 25.61 -34.71 -8.87
CA ASP A 110 24.50 -33.94 -9.44
C ASP A 110 23.18 -34.28 -8.73
N LEU A 111 22.90 -35.57 -8.50
CA LEU A 111 21.72 -36.00 -7.74
C LEU A 111 21.76 -35.51 -6.30
N LEU A 112 22.92 -35.53 -5.66
CA LEU A 112 23.08 -35.04 -4.29
C LEU A 112 22.81 -33.54 -4.23
N ALA A 113 23.33 -32.76 -5.18
CA ALA A 113 23.07 -31.32 -5.27
C ALA A 113 21.58 -31.02 -5.51
N GLU A 114 20.90 -31.81 -6.34
CA GLU A 114 19.45 -31.68 -6.56
C GLU A 114 18.65 -31.95 -5.28
N VAL A 115 19.01 -33.01 -4.54
CA VAL A 115 18.38 -33.35 -3.26
C VAL A 115 18.63 -32.29 -2.20
N GLU A 116 19.85 -31.76 -2.10
CA GLU A 116 20.20 -30.68 -1.17
C GLU A 116 19.38 -29.41 -1.47
N ASN A 117 19.29 -29.03 -2.74
CA ASN A 117 18.49 -27.88 -3.17
C ASN A 117 17.00 -28.09 -2.87
N ALA A 118 16.46 -29.27 -3.15
CA ALA A 118 15.07 -29.60 -2.86
C ALA A 118 14.79 -29.61 -1.36
N TRP A 119 15.73 -30.10 -0.55
CA TRP A 119 15.63 -30.08 0.91
C TRP A 119 15.68 -28.65 1.45
N GLU A 120 16.58 -27.81 0.94
CA GLU A 120 16.70 -26.42 1.37
C GLU A 120 15.45 -25.61 0.99
N ALA A 121 14.90 -25.82 -0.19
CA ALA A 121 13.63 -25.22 -0.61
C ALA A 121 12.48 -25.64 0.32
N LYS A 122 12.36 -26.94 0.61
CA LYS A 122 11.31 -27.45 1.50
C LYS A 122 11.47 -26.98 2.94
N LYS A 123 12.70 -26.80 3.40
CA LYS A 123 13.02 -26.19 4.70
C LYS A 123 12.57 -24.73 4.76
N LYS A 124 12.89 -23.93 3.73
CA LYS A 124 12.44 -22.53 3.61
C LYS A 124 10.91 -22.42 3.61
N ASP A 125 10.23 -23.29 2.88
CA ASP A 125 8.76 -23.34 2.87
C ASP A 125 8.18 -23.67 4.25
N LEU A 126 8.77 -24.64 4.96
CA LEU A 126 8.32 -25.02 6.30
C LEU A 126 8.56 -23.89 7.31
N ASP A 127 9.71 -23.22 7.25
CA ASP A 127 10.01 -22.06 8.08
C ASP A 127 9.03 -20.91 7.80
N ALA A 128 8.72 -20.64 6.52
CA ALA A 128 7.74 -19.63 6.12
C ALA A 128 6.33 -19.98 6.64
N GLN A 129 5.92 -21.25 6.55
CA GLN A 129 4.65 -21.72 7.11
C GLN A 129 4.61 -21.60 8.63
N ALA A 130 5.70 -21.94 9.32
CA ALA A 130 5.80 -21.80 10.78
C ALA A 130 5.67 -20.33 11.20
N VAL A 131 6.33 -19.40 10.48
CA VAL A 131 6.21 -17.95 10.71
C VAL A 131 4.77 -17.48 10.47
N GLN A 132 4.12 -17.88 9.37
CA GLN A 132 2.73 -17.52 9.09
C GLN A 132 1.77 -18.06 10.16
N ASN A 133 1.98 -19.30 10.62
CA ASN A 133 1.16 -19.89 11.68
C ASN A 133 1.36 -19.15 13.01
N ALA A 134 2.60 -18.78 13.37
CA ALA A 134 2.88 -17.99 14.56
C ALA A 134 2.22 -16.60 14.50
N GLN A 135 2.24 -15.95 13.32
CA GLN A 135 1.53 -14.68 13.08
C GLN A 135 0.02 -14.85 13.26
N ARG A 136 -0.60 -15.84 12.62
CA ARG A 136 -2.04 -16.14 12.76
C ARG A 136 -2.44 -16.44 14.20
N VAL A 137 -1.64 -17.19 14.95
CA VAL A 137 -1.89 -17.46 16.37
C VAL A 137 -1.81 -16.17 17.21
N THR A 138 -0.88 -15.29 16.89
CA THR A 138 -0.74 -13.99 17.57
C THR A 138 -1.92 -13.07 17.26
N GLU A 139 -2.31 -12.97 15.99
CA GLU A 139 -3.49 -12.25 15.54
C GLU A 139 -4.75 -12.78 16.23
N PHE A 140 -4.95 -14.10 16.23
CA PHE A 140 -6.08 -14.75 16.89
C PHE A 140 -6.13 -14.41 18.38
N LYS A 141 -5.01 -14.51 19.11
CA LYS A 141 -4.93 -14.13 20.53
C LYS A 141 -5.24 -12.65 20.74
N SER A 142 -4.76 -11.77 19.86
CA SER A 142 -5.02 -10.33 19.95
C SER A 142 -6.50 -10.00 19.72
N ALA A 143 -7.13 -10.64 18.73
CA ALA A 143 -8.55 -10.50 18.43
C ALA A 143 -9.42 -11.08 19.55
N GLN A 144 -9.04 -12.22 20.12
CA GLN A 144 -9.70 -12.79 21.29
C GLN A 144 -9.63 -11.84 22.49
N LYS A 145 -8.47 -11.25 22.76
CA LYS A 145 -8.31 -10.25 23.84
C LYS A 145 -9.17 -9.01 23.60
N GLN A 146 -9.25 -8.52 22.35
CA GLN A 146 -10.14 -7.41 22.00
C GLN A 146 -11.61 -7.78 22.19
N LEU A 147 -12.01 -9.00 21.82
CA LEU A 147 -13.36 -9.49 22.03
C LEU A 147 -13.69 -9.57 23.53
N GLU A 148 -12.79 -10.10 24.35
CA GLU A 148 -12.93 -10.13 25.81
C GLU A 148 -13.05 -8.71 26.39
N GLN A 149 -12.23 -7.76 25.92
CA GLN A 149 -12.32 -6.36 26.32
C GLN A 149 -13.65 -5.72 25.92
N LEU A 150 -14.14 -5.96 24.71
CA LEU A 150 -15.42 -5.43 24.22
C LEU A 150 -16.60 -6.06 24.96
N VAL A 151 -16.56 -7.36 25.23
CA VAL A 151 -17.56 -8.06 26.03
C VAL A 151 -17.57 -7.51 27.45
N GLY A 152 -16.40 -7.33 28.07
CA GLY A 152 -16.25 -6.69 29.38
C GLY A 152 -16.78 -5.27 29.38
N ALA A 153 -16.42 -4.45 28.40
CA ALA A 153 -16.93 -3.08 28.25
C ALA A 153 -18.45 -3.05 28.08
N ARG A 154 -19.01 -3.97 27.29
CA ARG A 154 -20.46 -4.11 27.11
C ARG A 154 -21.16 -4.51 28.40
N GLN A 155 -20.61 -5.49 29.13
CA GLN A 155 -21.15 -5.89 30.44
C GLN A 155 -21.03 -4.76 31.46
N HIS A 156 -19.93 -4.02 31.47
CA HIS A 156 -19.77 -2.83 32.30
C HIS A 156 -20.79 -1.75 31.94
N LEU A 157 -21.06 -1.47 30.67
CA LEU A 157 -22.09 -0.51 30.25
C LEU A 157 -23.52 -1.00 30.55
N GLN A 158 -23.77 -2.31 30.50
CA GLN A 158 -25.06 -2.90 30.84
C GLN A 158 -25.31 -2.93 32.35
N ASN A 159 -24.28 -3.20 33.15
CA ASN A 159 -24.35 -3.29 34.61
C ASN A 159 -24.04 -1.96 35.30
N GLN A 160 -23.51 -0.98 34.59
CA GLN A 160 -23.54 0.40 35.05
C GLN A 160 -25.02 0.77 35.17
N PRO A 161 -25.52 1.07 36.38
CA PRO A 161 -26.82 1.71 36.47
C PRO A 161 -26.74 2.91 35.56
N ALA A 162 -27.67 3.02 34.61
CA ALA A 162 -27.75 4.16 33.70
C ALA A 162 -27.43 5.38 34.54
N PRO A 163 -26.37 6.15 34.21
CA PRO A 163 -25.93 7.21 35.08
C PRO A 163 -27.19 7.99 35.40
N ILE A 164 -27.52 8.02 36.68
CA ILE A 164 -28.46 8.98 37.20
C ILE A 164 -27.63 10.26 37.09
N VAL A 165 -27.49 10.74 35.84
CA VAL A 165 -27.55 12.15 35.57
C VAL A 165 -28.79 12.50 36.36
N ALA A 166 -28.58 13.17 37.50
CA ALA A 166 -29.52 14.18 37.89
C ALA A 166 -29.59 15.07 36.64
N VAL A 167 -30.42 14.63 35.69
CA VAL A 167 -31.15 15.51 34.83
C VAL A 167 -31.80 16.33 35.91
N GLU A 168 -31.29 17.53 36.13
CA GLU A 168 -32.17 18.58 36.57
C GLU A 168 -33.35 18.44 35.64
N HIS A 169 -34.39 17.77 36.14
CA HIS A 169 -35.59 17.48 35.41
C HIS A 169 -36.21 18.85 35.21
N LEU A 170 -35.75 19.54 34.17
CA LEU A 170 -36.64 20.36 33.40
C LEU A 170 -37.66 19.35 32.86
N PRO A 171 -38.91 19.44 33.34
CA PRO A 171 -39.92 18.45 33.08
C PRO A 171 -39.99 18.25 31.58
N THR A 172 -39.95 16.99 31.14
CA THR A 172 -40.22 16.63 29.75
C THR A 172 -41.60 17.21 29.40
N PRO A 173 -41.69 18.24 28.55
CA PRO A 173 -42.97 18.64 28.03
C PRO A 173 -43.39 17.47 27.15
N MET A 174 -44.56 16.90 27.42
CA MET A 174 -45.21 16.00 26.48
C MET A 174 -45.10 16.60 25.09
N ALA A 175 -44.80 15.77 24.08
CA ALA A 175 -44.77 16.17 22.67
C ALA A 175 -46.12 16.78 22.28
N LYS A 176 -46.26 18.08 22.52
CA LYS A 176 -47.42 18.89 22.16
C LYS A 176 -47.20 19.20 20.69
N THR A 177 -48.09 18.73 19.84
CA THR A 177 -48.16 19.19 18.45
C THR A 177 -48.14 20.72 18.48
N VAL A 178 -47.09 21.31 17.91
CA VAL A 178 -46.84 22.75 17.96
C VAL A 178 -47.96 23.49 17.23
N PHE A 179 -48.75 24.21 18.01
CA PHE A 179 -49.73 25.21 17.57
C PHE A 179 -49.19 26.62 17.90
N GLY A 180 -47.90 26.88 17.60
CA GLY A 180 -47.18 28.13 17.92
C GLY A 180 -46.38 28.69 16.73
N ASP A 181 -45.69 29.81 16.91
CA ASP A 181 -44.85 30.43 15.87
C ASP A 181 -43.57 29.59 15.69
N GLU A 182 -43.33 29.09 14.48
CA GLU A 182 -42.14 28.29 14.16
C GLU A 182 -41.09 29.15 13.45
N ILE A 183 -39.88 29.18 13.99
CA ILE A 183 -38.72 29.82 13.35
C ILE A 183 -37.84 28.74 12.76
N HIS A 184 -37.40 28.93 11.52
CA HIS A 184 -36.51 28.00 10.86
C HIS A 184 -35.10 28.54 10.74
N PHE A 185 -34.12 27.74 11.14
CA PHE A 185 -32.70 28.02 10.93
C PHE A 185 -32.07 26.95 10.06
N ARG A 186 -31.04 27.32 9.31
CA ARG A 186 -30.19 26.39 8.56
C ARG A 186 -28.79 26.42 9.13
N LEU A 187 -28.28 25.24 9.46
CA LEU A 187 -26.93 25.03 9.97
C LEU A 187 -26.14 24.15 8.99
N LYS A 188 -25.29 24.78 8.18
CA LYS A 188 -24.44 24.14 7.17
C LYS A 188 -23.02 24.67 7.30
N GLU A 189 -22.01 23.79 7.31
CA GLU A 189 -20.59 24.16 7.43
C GLU A 189 -20.31 25.05 8.67
N ASN A 190 -20.93 24.72 9.81
CA ASN A 190 -20.87 25.52 11.04
C ASN A 190 -21.33 26.98 10.88
N ARG A 191 -22.12 27.27 9.84
CA ARG A 191 -22.74 28.59 9.62
C ARG A 191 -24.23 28.51 9.85
N LEU A 192 -24.73 29.40 10.71
CA LEU A 192 -26.15 29.55 11.02
C LEU A 192 -26.76 30.66 10.16
N SER A 193 -27.92 30.40 9.58
CA SER A 193 -28.71 31.36 8.81
C SER A 193 -30.19 31.20 9.13
N ILE A 194 -30.95 32.29 9.03
CA ILE A 194 -32.38 32.32 9.32
C ILE A 194 -33.13 32.07 8.02
N VAL A 195 -33.97 31.03 7.97
CA VAL A 195 -34.73 30.65 6.79
C VAL A 195 -36.14 31.23 6.91
N PRO A 196 -36.53 32.21 6.07
CA PRO A 196 -37.81 32.91 6.21
C PRO A 196 -38.97 32.12 5.58
N ILE A 197 -39.22 30.89 6.04
CA ILE A 197 -40.23 29.99 5.45
C ILE A 197 -41.63 30.62 5.46
N LYS A 198 -42.05 31.24 6.56
CA LYS A 198 -43.36 31.89 6.70
C LYS A 198 -43.54 33.01 5.67
N GLN A 199 -42.55 33.90 5.55
CA GLN A 199 -42.58 35.02 4.61
C GLN A 199 -42.59 34.54 3.15
N LEU A 200 -41.80 33.49 2.85
CA LEU A 200 -41.80 32.86 1.52
C LEU A 200 -43.15 32.21 1.20
N LEU A 201 -43.79 31.53 2.15
CA LEU A 201 -45.12 30.96 1.97
C LEU A 201 -46.19 32.02 1.75
N ASP A 202 -46.11 33.16 2.45
CA ASP A 202 -47.07 34.25 2.28
C ASP A 202 -46.89 34.96 0.92
N GLU A 203 -45.66 35.12 0.44
CA GLU A 203 -45.41 35.56 -0.95
C GLU A 203 -45.93 34.55 -1.98
N ILE A 204 -45.74 33.24 -1.75
CA ILE A 204 -46.31 32.20 -2.61
C ILE A 204 -47.84 32.28 -2.64
N LYS A 205 -48.52 32.51 -1.50
CA LYS A 205 -49.99 32.69 -1.44
C LYS A 205 -50.46 33.91 -2.23
N ARG A 206 -49.76 35.04 -2.11
CA ARG A 206 -50.05 36.24 -2.92
C ARG A 206 -49.88 35.95 -4.41
N ASP A 207 -48.85 35.19 -4.76
CA ASP A 207 -48.62 34.76 -6.14
C ASP A 207 -49.73 33.83 -6.64
N PHE A 208 -50.21 32.92 -5.78
CA PHE A 208 -51.37 32.06 -6.05
C PHE A 208 -52.64 32.86 -6.33
N GLU A 209 -52.96 33.88 -5.53
CA GLU A 209 -54.13 34.72 -5.72
C GLU A 209 -54.09 35.48 -7.07
N ARG A 210 -52.91 36.00 -7.45
CA ARG A 210 -52.71 36.64 -8.76
C ARG A 210 -52.88 35.66 -9.91
N MET A 211 -52.37 34.44 -9.78
CA MET A 211 -52.47 33.41 -10.83
C MET A 211 -53.84 32.72 -10.90
N ALA A 212 -54.61 32.74 -9.80
CA ALA A 212 -55.98 32.26 -9.76
C ALA A 212 -56.90 33.06 -10.68
N ALA A 213 -56.68 34.38 -10.78
CA ALA A 213 -57.41 35.27 -11.67
C ALA A 213 -57.10 35.07 -13.16
N GLY A 214 -55.99 34.40 -13.50
CA GLY A 214 -55.59 34.15 -14.89
C GLY A 214 -56.31 32.95 -15.54
N ALA A 215 -56.39 32.92 -16.88
CA ALA A 215 -57.07 31.85 -17.63
C ALA A 215 -56.26 30.53 -17.83
N ARG A 216 -54.98 30.50 -17.45
CA ARG A 216 -54.08 29.34 -17.67
C ARG A 216 -54.35 28.25 -16.62
N ASN A 217 -54.48 27.00 -17.06
CA ASN A 217 -54.63 25.79 -16.23
C ASN A 217 -53.44 24.83 -16.45
N GLY A 218 -53.20 23.94 -15.49
CA GLY A 218 -52.11 22.95 -15.56
C GLY A 218 -51.04 23.14 -14.50
N GLN A 219 -49.91 22.45 -14.68
CA GLN A 219 -48.74 22.60 -13.80
C GLN A 219 -47.93 23.84 -14.18
N THR A 220 -47.51 24.62 -13.18
CA THR A 220 -46.66 25.80 -13.40
C THR A 220 -45.56 25.84 -12.35
N GLU A 221 -44.35 26.17 -12.80
CA GLU A 221 -43.20 26.42 -11.95
C GLU A 221 -42.97 27.93 -11.87
N SER A 222 -42.76 28.43 -10.65
CA SER A 222 -42.49 29.84 -10.38
C SER A 222 -41.52 29.96 -9.21
N ALA A 223 -41.01 31.17 -8.96
CA ALA A 223 -40.11 31.47 -7.87
C ALA A 223 -40.49 32.78 -7.19
N VAL A 224 -40.39 32.81 -5.86
CA VAL A 224 -40.55 34.03 -5.05
C VAL A 224 -39.29 34.32 -4.24
N GLY A 225 -39.04 35.60 -3.97
CA GLY A 225 -37.86 36.09 -3.28
C GLY A 225 -37.09 37.14 -4.10
N PRO A 226 -35.93 37.59 -3.63
CA PRO A 226 -35.19 37.11 -2.46
C PRO A 226 -35.72 37.71 -1.14
N ILE A 227 -35.96 36.87 -0.14
CA ILE A 227 -36.27 37.29 1.24
C ILE A 227 -35.15 36.80 2.14
N ARG A 228 -34.48 37.72 2.85
CA ARG A 228 -33.28 37.43 3.68
C ARG A 228 -32.21 36.60 2.95
N GLY A 229 -32.07 36.81 1.64
CA GLY A 229 -31.11 36.08 0.81
C GLY A 229 -31.55 34.65 0.44
N PHE A 230 -32.82 34.28 0.64
CA PHE A 230 -33.40 33.01 0.19
C PHE A 230 -34.40 33.22 -0.94
N VAL A 231 -34.38 32.29 -1.89
CA VAL A 231 -35.36 32.18 -2.99
C VAL A 231 -36.12 30.87 -2.80
N ALA A 232 -37.45 30.92 -2.95
CA ALA A 232 -38.29 29.73 -2.95
C ALA A 232 -38.76 29.43 -4.36
N LYS A 233 -38.28 28.31 -4.92
CA LYS A 233 -38.80 27.73 -6.16
C LYS A 233 -39.96 26.82 -5.82
N TYR A 234 -41.07 26.93 -6.53
CA TYR A 234 -42.25 26.16 -6.21
C TYR A 234 -43.00 25.72 -7.46
N ARG A 235 -43.69 24.59 -7.36
CA ARG A 235 -44.53 24.03 -8.41
C ARG A 235 -45.97 24.00 -7.94
N MET A 236 -46.88 24.50 -8.77
CA MET A 236 -48.31 24.45 -8.53
C MET A 236 -49.04 23.63 -9.58
N ASN A 237 -50.17 23.05 -9.20
CA ASN A 237 -51.14 22.46 -10.10
C ASN A 237 -52.49 23.17 -9.97
N LYS A 238 -53.02 23.65 -11.10
CA LYS A 238 -54.31 24.33 -11.19
C LYS A 238 -55.31 23.47 -11.97
N GLY A 239 -56.36 23.02 -11.28
CA GLY A 239 -57.47 22.25 -11.84
C GLY A 239 -58.81 22.92 -11.60
N ARG A 240 -59.81 22.62 -12.43
CA ARG A 240 -61.21 23.02 -12.22
C ARG A 240 -61.95 21.84 -11.63
N GLU A 241 -62.55 22.01 -10.46
CA GLU A 241 -63.27 20.96 -9.75
C GLU A 241 -64.71 21.43 -9.46
N MET A 242 -65.67 20.51 -9.56
CA MET A 242 -67.03 20.74 -9.09
C MET A 242 -67.02 20.73 -7.56
N ILE A 243 -67.20 21.88 -6.92
CA ILE A 243 -67.30 21.94 -5.47
C ILE A 243 -68.75 22.25 -5.10
N SER A 244 -69.33 21.40 -4.24
CA SER A 244 -70.65 21.64 -3.65
C SER A 244 -70.51 22.59 -2.46
N ARG A 245 -71.00 23.82 -2.59
CA ARG A 245 -71.02 24.81 -1.51
C ARG A 245 -72.48 25.11 -1.19
N GLY A 246 -72.98 24.60 -0.07
CA GLY A 246 -74.36 24.82 0.36
C GLY A 246 -75.43 24.24 -0.58
N GLY A 247 -75.19 23.06 -1.19
CA GLY A 247 -76.18 22.38 -2.03
C GLY A 247 -76.23 22.82 -3.50
N GLN A 248 -75.47 23.84 -3.90
CA GLN A 248 -75.26 24.18 -5.31
C GLN A 248 -73.90 23.69 -5.79
N LEU A 249 -73.87 23.00 -6.95
CA LEU A 249 -72.64 22.62 -7.63
C LEU A 249 -72.09 23.84 -8.37
N GLN A 250 -70.92 24.34 -7.95
CA GLN A 250 -70.22 25.43 -8.64
C GLN A 250 -68.87 24.95 -9.16
N MET A 251 -68.50 25.43 -10.35
CA MET A 251 -67.16 25.29 -10.90
C MET A 251 -66.19 26.14 -10.08
N ALA A 252 -65.33 25.51 -9.30
CA ALA A 252 -64.30 26.20 -8.54
C ALA A 252 -62.91 25.83 -9.06
N THR A 253 -62.06 26.84 -9.20
CA THR A 253 -60.64 26.65 -9.53
C THR A 253 -59.92 26.24 -8.26
N ARG A 254 -59.39 25.02 -8.22
CA ARG A 254 -58.57 24.52 -7.12
C ARG A 254 -57.10 24.61 -7.52
N ILE A 255 -56.34 25.36 -6.75
CA ILE A 255 -54.89 25.44 -6.90
C ILE A 255 -54.24 24.72 -5.73
N GLN A 256 -53.29 23.84 -6.03
CA GLN A 256 -52.55 23.08 -5.04
C GLN A 256 -51.05 23.29 -5.26
N LEU A 257 -50.32 23.60 -4.18
CA LEU A 257 -48.87 23.55 -4.17
C LEU A 257 -48.44 22.07 -4.26
N THR A 258 -47.63 21.68 -5.23
CA THR A 258 -47.12 20.31 -5.36
C THR A 258 -45.79 20.14 -4.63
N GLY A 259 -44.97 21.18 -4.60
CA GLY A 259 -43.71 21.19 -3.86
C GLY A 259 -43.06 22.57 -3.89
N MET A 260 -42.22 22.84 -2.89
CA MET A 260 -41.43 24.05 -2.72
C MET A 260 -40.02 23.64 -2.32
N THR A 261 -39.03 24.32 -2.88
CA THR A 261 -37.62 24.18 -2.53
C THR A 261 -37.06 25.56 -2.22
N VAL A 262 -36.36 25.68 -1.09
CA VAL A 262 -35.81 26.93 -0.58
C VAL A 262 -34.29 26.85 -0.65
N GLU A 263 -33.73 27.71 -1.48
CA GLU A 263 -32.29 27.80 -1.75
C GLU A 263 -31.75 29.18 -1.32
N PRO A 264 -30.50 29.27 -0.83
CA PRO A 264 -29.85 30.55 -0.64
C PRO A 264 -29.43 31.14 -1.99
N LEU A 265 -29.50 32.46 -2.12
CA LEU A 265 -29.05 33.18 -3.33
C LEU A 265 -27.52 33.11 -3.51
N GLN A 266 -26.78 32.95 -2.42
CA GLN A 266 -25.31 32.88 -2.41
C GLN A 266 -24.82 31.76 -1.48
N THR A 267 -23.66 31.17 -1.80
CA THR A 267 -22.94 30.22 -0.95
C THR A 267 -21.48 30.68 -0.82
N PRO A 268 -20.92 30.81 0.40
CA PRO A 268 -21.50 30.49 1.71
C PRO A 268 -22.50 31.55 2.20
N HIS A 269 -23.55 31.12 2.90
CA HIS A 269 -24.58 32.01 3.46
C HIS A 269 -24.87 31.68 4.91
N GLY A 270 -24.77 32.70 5.78
CA GLY A 270 -24.91 32.61 7.23
C GLY A 270 -23.65 33.05 7.99
N GLN A 271 -23.82 33.24 9.29
CA GLN A 271 -22.76 33.63 10.23
C GLN A 271 -22.12 32.38 10.85
N THR A 272 -20.82 32.42 11.16
CA THR A 272 -20.16 31.30 11.84
C THR A 272 -20.73 31.11 13.25
N LEU A 273 -20.90 29.86 13.68
CA LEU A 273 -21.51 29.54 14.97
C LEU A 273 -20.76 30.17 16.15
N GLU A 274 -19.43 30.23 16.09
CA GLU A 274 -18.61 30.86 17.13
C GLU A 274 -18.94 32.35 17.31
N LYS A 275 -19.17 33.07 16.20
CA LYS A 275 -19.56 34.49 16.22
C LYS A 275 -20.98 34.66 16.73
N VAL A 276 -21.87 33.72 16.39
CA VAL A 276 -23.27 33.72 16.82
C VAL A 276 -23.43 33.46 18.32
N LEU A 277 -22.53 32.66 18.91
CA LEU A 277 -22.54 32.36 20.34
C LEU A 277 -21.84 33.43 21.19
N SER A 278 -20.84 34.12 20.63
CA SER A 278 -20.02 35.10 21.35
C SER A 278 -20.55 36.54 21.28
N ASN A 279 -21.20 36.91 20.17
CA ASN A 279 -21.75 38.24 19.97
C ASN A 279 -23.26 38.19 19.90
N SER A 280 -23.91 39.27 20.37
CA SER A 280 -25.33 39.58 20.18
C SER A 280 -25.68 39.62 18.69
N SER A 281 -25.89 38.45 18.11
CA SER A 281 -26.03 38.21 16.67
C SER A 281 -27.45 38.53 16.19
N GLU A 282 -27.69 38.43 14.89
CA GLU A 282 -29.04 38.44 14.28
C GLU A 282 -29.99 37.44 14.98
N LEU A 283 -29.42 36.37 15.52
CA LEU A 283 -30.15 35.38 16.32
C LEU A 283 -30.74 36.01 17.59
N ASP A 284 -30.00 36.88 18.27
CA ASP A 284 -30.41 37.51 19.52
C ASP A 284 -31.49 38.56 19.29
N ILE A 285 -31.36 39.34 18.21
CA ILE A 285 -32.37 40.33 17.80
C ILE A 285 -33.69 39.63 17.47
N GLU A 286 -33.63 38.50 16.78
CA GLU A 286 -34.82 37.72 16.40
C GLU A 286 -35.47 36.99 17.57
N LEU A 287 -34.68 36.59 18.58
CA LEU A 287 -35.21 35.94 19.77
C LEU A 287 -35.66 36.93 20.84
N ALA A 288 -35.09 38.14 20.92
CA ALA A 288 -35.38 39.13 21.97
C ALA A 288 -36.84 39.62 21.99
N GLY A 289 -37.56 39.51 20.87
CA GLY A 289 -38.97 39.94 20.76
C GLY A 289 -40.00 38.82 20.82
N ARG A 290 -39.59 37.57 21.10
CA ARG A 290 -40.48 36.39 21.00
C ARG A 290 -40.65 35.70 22.33
N ASP A 291 -41.87 35.23 22.59
CA ASP A 291 -42.19 34.43 23.77
C ASP A 291 -41.60 33.01 23.63
N PRO A 292 -40.69 32.59 24.52
CA PRO A 292 -40.10 31.25 24.49
C PRO A 292 -41.11 30.11 24.62
N ASN A 293 -42.27 30.33 25.24
CA ASN A 293 -43.30 29.31 25.43
C ASN A 293 -44.19 29.11 24.20
N ALA A 294 -44.33 30.14 23.36
CA ALA A 294 -45.16 30.12 22.16
C ALA A 294 -44.36 29.88 20.87
N THR A 295 -43.03 29.95 20.95
CA THR A 295 -42.13 29.91 19.80
C THR A 295 -41.30 28.64 19.79
N THR A 296 -41.31 27.92 18.67
CA THR A 296 -40.47 26.73 18.46
C THR A 296 -39.41 26.99 17.42
N ILE A 297 -38.17 26.63 17.73
CA ILE A 297 -37.03 26.79 16.86
C ILE A 297 -36.75 25.47 16.13
N THR A 298 -37.00 25.42 14.83
CA THR A 298 -36.63 24.29 13.97
C THR A 298 -35.28 24.57 13.31
N VAL A 299 -34.29 23.70 13.55
CA VAL A 299 -32.97 23.80 12.89
C VAL A 299 -32.82 22.68 11.86
N TRP A 300 -32.63 23.06 10.60
CA TRP A 300 -32.22 22.19 9.51
C TRP A 300 -30.71 21.96 9.58
N VAL A 301 -30.27 20.75 9.91
CA VAL A 301 -28.87 20.44 10.20
C VAL A 301 -28.29 19.51 9.14
N TYR A 302 -27.18 19.92 8.53
CA TYR A 302 -26.41 19.09 7.60
C TYR A 302 -25.38 18.22 8.34
N PRO A 303 -24.91 17.10 7.73
CA PRO A 303 -24.06 16.15 8.43
C PRO A 303 -22.74 16.73 8.94
N ASN A 304 -22.22 17.74 8.25
CA ASN A 304 -21.00 18.45 8.61
C ASN A 304 -21.14 19.36 9.84
N SER A 305 -22.35 19.54 10.39
CA SER A 305 -22.63 20.49 11.46
C SER A 305 -23.38 19.90 12.67
N PHE A 306 -23.45 18.56 12.81
CA PHE A 306 -24.12 17.92 13.95
C PHE A 306 -23.46 18.25 15.30
N ALA A 307 -22.13 18.33 15.35
CA ALA A 307 -21.42 18.71 16.57
C ALA A 307 -21.71 20.18 16.96
N ALA A 308 -21.78 21.07 15.96
CA ALA A 308 -22.17 22.46 16.12
C ALA A 308 -23.62 22.61 16.61
N PHE A 309 -24.53 21.74 16.15
CA PHE A 309 -25.93 21.76 16.60
C PHE A 309 -26.09 21.51 18.10
N ARG A 310 -25.27 20.65 18.73
CA ARG A 310 -25.36 20.40 20.18
C ARG A 310 -25.09 21.67 20.99
N LYS A 311 -24.02 22.40 20.66
CA LYS A 311 -23.68 23.68 21.28
C LYS A 311 -24.79 24.72 21.09
N LEU A 312 -25.38 24.76 19.89
CA LEU A 312 -26.52 25.63 19.61
C LEU A 312 -27.76 25.24 20.42
N LYS A 313 -28.04 23.94 20.56
CA LYS A 313 -29.18 23.45 21.36
C LYS A 313 -29.04 23.87 22.82
N GLU A 314 -27.86 23.70 23.41
CA GLU A 314 -27.58 24.13 24.79
C GLU A 314 -27.82 25.64 24.97
N HIS A 315 -27.35 26.46 24.03
CA HIS A 315 -27.54 27.91 24.04
C HIS A 315 -29.01 28.36 23.91
N LEU A 316 -29.77 27.71 23.02
CA LEU A 316 -31.20 28.00 22.84
C LEU A 316 -32.03 27.52 24.03
N TYR A 317 -31.65 26.39 24.62
CA TYR A 317 -32.29 25.83 25.80
C TYR A 317 -32.06 26.69 27.05
N ALA A 318 -30.84 27.20 27.24
CA ALA A 318 -30.53 28.16 28.31
C ALA A 318 -31.38 29.44 28.23
N ARG A 319 -31.96 29.74 27.06
CA ARG A 319 -32.87 30.87 26.83
C ARG A 319 -34.35 30.50 26.87
N GLY A 320 -34.68 29.25 27.16
CA GLY A 320 -36.05 28.76 27.33
C GLY A 320 -36.80 28.41 26.04
N PHE A 321 -36.13 28.39 24.88
CA PHE A 321 -36.79 28.06 23.61
C PHE A 321 -36.83 26.56 23.35
N ALA A 322 -38.00 26.05 22.94
CA ALA A 322 -38.13 24.68 22.46
C ALA A 322 -37.41 24.51 21.11
N THR A 323 -36.49 23.55 21.02
CA THR A 323 -35.66 23.34 19.81
C THR A 323 -35.97 21.99 19.15
N ALA A 324 -36.25 22.00 17.85
CA ALA A 324 -36.46 20.82 17.01
C ALA A 324 -35.30 20.67 16.01
N ALA A 325 -34.81 19.44 15.83
CA ALA A 325 -33.77 19.14 14.85
C ALA A 325 -34.39 18.48 13.60
N ARG A 326 -33.97 18.93 12.42
CA ARG A 326 -34.29 18.29 11.13
C ARG A 326 -33.01 17.96 10.37
N PRO A 327 -32.50 16.72 10.48
CA PRO A 327 -31.34 16.30 9.73
C PRO A 327 -31.67 16.24 8.23
N LEU A 328 -30.84 16.88 7.40
CA LEU A 328 -30.91 16.80 5.94
C LEU A 328 -29.66 16.11 5.38
N PRO A 329 -29.77 15.32 4.29
CA PRO A 329 -28.64 14.83 3.54
C PRO A 329 -27.74 15.96 3.01
N LEU A 330 -26.45 15.66 2.81
CA LEU A 330 -25.50 16.60 2.25
C LEU A 330 -25.90 16.99 0.82
N GLY A 331 -25.98 18.30 0.55
CA GLY A 331 -26.33 18.81 -0.78
C GLY A 331 -27.83 18.92 -1.07
N GLN A 332 -28.69 18.43 -0.16
CA GLN A 332 -30.13 18.56 -0.33
C GLN A 332 -30.64 19.93 0.16
N GLU A 333 -31.49 20.56 -0.63
CA GLU A 333 -32.10 21.85 -0.29
C GLU A 333 -33.29 21.66 0.68
N ILE A 334 -33.72 22.75 1.31
CA ILE A 334 -34.85 22.71 2.23
C ILE A 334 -36.13 22.59 1.40
N THR A 335 -36.83 21.47 1.52
CA THR A 335 -38.07 21.20 0.78
C THR A 335 -39.30 21.31 1.66
N GLY A 336 -40.42 21.74 1.07
CA GLY A 336 -41.72 21.83 1.71
C GLY A 336 -42.84 21.46 0.74
N GLY A 337 -43.92 20.85 1.24
CA GLY A 337 -45.08 20.47 0.43
C GLY A 337 -46.30 20.20 1.30
N PRO A 338 -47.51 20.04 0.71
CA PRO A 338 -48.76 19.83 1.45
C PRO A 338 -48.78 18.54 2.27
N GLN A 339 -47.99 17.54 1.88
CA GLN A 339 -47.78 16.29 2.59
C GLN A 339 -46.54 16.33 3.51
N GLY A 340 -45.96 17.51 3.74
CA GLY A 340 -44.80 17.69 4.59
C GLY A 340 -45.11 17.35 6.05
N SER A 341 -44.16 16.70 6.73
CA SER A 341 -44.26 16.48 8.17
C SER A 341 -44.07 17.79 8.93
N ARG A 342 -44.67 17.94 10.12
CA ARG A 342 -44.38 19.02 11.08
C ARG A 342 -43.19 18.65 11.96
N SER A 343 -42.44 19.65 12.45
CA SER A 343 -41.29 19.41 13.33
C SER A 343 -41.79 18.93 14.68
N ARG A 344 -41.11 17.93 15.25
CA ARG A 344 -41.31 17.55 16.65
C ARG A 344 -40.19 18.19 17.47
N ALA A 345 -40.53 19.17 18.30
CA ALA A 345 -39.60 19.75 19.26
C ALA A 345 -39.35 18.77 20.40
N GLN A 346 -38.10 18.73 20.89
CA GLN A 346 -37.66 17.87 21.99
C GLN A 346 -36.82 18.64 22.99
#